data_AF-A0A7W1J7B7-F1
#
_entry.id   AF-A0A7W1J7B7-F1
#
_cell.length_a   1.000
_cell.length_b   1.000
_cell.length_c   1.000
_cell.angle_alpha   90.00
_cell.angle_beta   90.00
_cell.angle_gamma   90.00
#
_symmetry.space_group_name_H-M   'P 1'
#
loop_
_entity.id
_entity.type
_entity.pdbx_description
1 polymer ?
#
loop_
_entity_poly.entity_id
_entity_poly.type
_entity_poly.pdbx_seq_one_letter_code
_entity_poly.pdbx_strand_id
1 'polypeptide(L)'
;MKNITFPKKFIKNAIILLTLLFSLIPFYGYSTHIVGGELNYKCLGGNVYEIRLRVYRDCYTGQVAYDDPAAVGIFGSNNVLITTI
;
A
#
# COMPACT_ATOMS: atom_id res chain seq x y z
N MET A 1 -23.19 -17.89 51.56
CA MET A 1 -22.80 -17.07 50.39
C MET A 1 -23.92 -17.14 49.37
N LYS A 2 -24.63 -16.04 49.08
CA LYS A 2 -25.72 -16.04 48.08
C LYS A 2 -25.10 -15.94 46.69
N ASN A 3 -25.32 -16.96 45.86
CA ASN A 3 -24.91 -16.92 44.45
C ASN A 3 -25.81 -15.92 43.71
N ILE A 4 -25.22 -14.82 43.26
CA ILE A 4 -25.91 -13.80 42.47
C ILE A 4 -26.01 -14.35 41.05
N THR A 5 -27.15 -14.96 40.71
CA THR A 5 -27.44 -15.39 39.34
C THR A 5 -28.00 -14.23 38.53
N PHE A 6 -27.20 -13.71 37.59
CA PHE A 6 -27.64 -12.65 36.68
C PHE A 6 -28.68 -13.18 35.68
N PRO A 7 -29.77 -12.44 35.42
CA PRO A 7 -30.78 -12.88 34.46
C PRO A 7 -30.21 -12.88 33.03
N LYS A 8 -30.31 -14.02 32.32
CA LYS A 8 -29.77 -14.20 30.94
C LYS A 8 -30.20 -13.11 29.94
N LYS A 9 -31.39 -12.51 30.15
CA LYS A 9 -31.92 -11.39 29.35
C LYS A 9 -31.11 -10.10 29.54
N PHE A 10 -30.61 -9.85 30.75
CA PHE A 10 -29.72 -8.71 31.05
C PHE A 10 -28.37 -8.87 30.37
N ILE A 11 -27.80 -10.09 30.37
CA ILE A 11 -26.55 -10.41 29.68
C ILE A 11 -26.71 -10.23 28.16
N LYS A 12 -27.81 -10.72 27.56
CA LYS A 12 -28.08 -10.56 26.13
C LYS A 12 -28.19 -9.08 25.74
N ASN A 13 -28.92 -8.28 26.52
CA ASN A 13 -29.08 -6.85 26.26
C ASN A 13 -27.75 -6.09 26.44
N ALA A 14 -26.94 -6.48 27.42
CA ALA A 14 -25.60 -5.92 27.62
C ALA A 14 -24.65 -6.24 26.45
N ILE A 15 -24.70 -7.46 25.92
CA ILE A 15 -23.92 -7.85 24.72
C ILE A 15 -24.37 -7.04 23.51
N ILE A 16 -25.68 -6.93 23.26
CA ILE A 16 -26.22 -6.15 22.14
C ILE A 16 -25.79 -4.69 22.25
N LEU A 17 -25.87 -4.10 23.44
CA LEU A 17 -25.44 -2.72 23.68
C LEU A 17 -23.95 -2.54 23.44
N LEU A 18 -23.12 -3.48 23.91
CA LEU A 18 -21.67 -3.46 23.71
C LEU A 18 -21.28 -3.56 22.23
N THR A 19 -21.93 -4.45 21.47
CA THR A 19 -21.70 -4.57 20.02
C THR A 19 -22.12 -3.29 19.29
N LEU A 20 -23.24 -2.68 19.69
CA LEU A 20 -23.70 -1.41 19.11
C LEU A 20 -22.70 -0.27 19.41
N LEU A 21 -22.20 -0.18 20.65
CA LEU A 21 -21.16 0.78 21.01
C LEU A 21 -19.86 0.55 20.23
N PHE A 22 -19.44 -0.70 20.05
CA PHE A 22 -18.21 -1.03 19.32
C PHE A 22 -18.33 -0.70 17.81
N SER A 23 -19.52 -0.79 17.23
CA SER A 23 -19.76 -0.41 15.83
C SER A 23 -19.69 1.10 15.56
N LEU A 24 -19.74 1.93 16.61
CA LEU A 24 -19.63 3.38 16.49
C LEU A 24 -18.18 3.88 16.48
N ILE A 25 -17.20 2.98 16.65
CA ILE A 25 -15.78 3.35 16.65
C ILE A 25 -15.31 3.48 15.18
N PRO A 26 -14.94 4.70 14.72
CA PRO A 26 -14.43 4.85 13.37
C PRO A 26 -13.05 4.19 13.24
N PHE A 27 -12.86 3.39 12.20
CA PHE A 27 -11.58 2.78 11.87
C PHE A 27 -10.86 3.65 10.84
N TYR A 28 -9.80 4.34 11.25
CA TYR A 28 -8.96 5.12 10.34
C TYR A 28 -7.74 4.29 9.92
N GLY A 29 -7.60 4.08 8.61
CA GLY A 29 -6.38 3.51 8.02
C GLY A 29 -5.59 4.60 7.31
N TYR A 30 -4.30 4.69 7.59
CA TYR A 30 -3.38 5.57 6.87
C TYR A 30 -2.54 4.74 5.90
N SER A 31 -2.45 5.20 4.65
CA SER A 31 -1.55 4.64 3.65
C SER A 31 -0.94 5.77 2.84
N THR A 32 0.36 5.68 2.60
CA THR A 32 1.10 6.60 1.74
C THR A 32 1.62 5.80 0.54
N HIS A 33 1.49 6.33 -0.68
CA HIS A 33 1.92 5.62 -1.89
C HIS A 33 2.67 6.56 -2.83
N ILE A 34 3.44 5.97 -3.74
CA ILE A 34 4.01 6.69 -4.88
C ILE A 34 2.83 7.17 -5.75
N VAL A 35 2.76 8.48 -5.98
CA VAL A 35 1.62 9.08 -6.70
C VAL A 35 1.69 8.89 -8.20
N GLY A 36 2.88 8.57 -8.72
CA GLY A 36 3.07 8.22 -10.12
C GLY A 36 4.53 8.26 -10.53
N GLY A 37 4.74 8.21 -11.83
CA GLY A 37 6.05 8.31 -12.44
C GLY A 37 5.96 8.36 -13.95
N GLU A 38 7.11 8.56 -14.57
CA GLU A 38 7.27 8.65 -16.02
C GLU A 38 8.48 7.80 -16.43
N LEU A 39 8.28 6.93 -17.42
CA LEU A 39 9.35 6.15 -18.05
C LEU A 39 9.54 6.63 -19.48
N ASN A 40 10.71 7.20 -19.76
CA ASN A 40 11.07 7.68 -21.09
C ASN A 40 12.27 6.90 -21.65
N TYR A 41 12.31 6.78 -22.97
CA TYR A 41 13.47 6.31 -23.71
C TYR A 41 13.88 7.33 -24.77
N LYS A 42 15.19 7.53 -24.93
CA LYS A 42 15.76 8.40 -25.95
C LYS A 42 16.81 7.63 -26.75
N CYS A 43 16.65 7.58 -28.07
CA CYS A 43 17.67 7.04 -28.97
C CYS A 43 18.85 8.02 -29.04
N LEU A 44 20.05 7.53 -28.71
CA LEU A 44 21.30 8.28 -28.83
C LEU A 44 22.05 7.99 -30.14
N GLY A 45 21.58 7.02 -30.93
CA GLY A 45 22.22 6.53 -32.15
C GLY A 45 23.09 5.30 -31.89
N GLY A 46 23.47 4.58 -32.96
CA GLY A 46 24.35 3.41 -32.85
C GLY A 46 23.78 2.28 -31.97
N ASN A 47 22.45 2.10 -31.93
CA ASN A 47 21.74 1.18 -31.02
C ASN A 47 21.94 1.47 -29.53
N VAL A 48 22.36 2.69 -29.17
CA VAL A 48 22.47 3.15 -27.79
C VAL A 48 21.22 3.95 -27.42
N TYR A 49 20.65 3.64 -26.26
CA TYR A 49 19.45 4.29 -25.74
C TYR A 49 19.67 4.77 -24.30
N GLU A 50 19.24 5.99 -23.99
CA GLU A 50 19.11 6.47 -22.62
C GLU A 50 17.70 6.13 -22.11
N ILE A 51 17.64 5.45 -20.97
CA ILE A 51 16.38 5.15 -20.27
C ILE A 51 16.32 6.00 -19.01
N ARG A 52 15.21 6.70 -18.81
CA ARG A 52 14.99 7.55 -17.63
C ARG A 52 13.67 7.22 -16.96
N LEU A 53 13.75 6.77 -15.71
CA LEU A 53 12.62 6.64 -14.80
C LEU A 53 12.59 7.85 -13.86
N ARG A 54 11.48 8.60 -13.86
CA ARG A 54 11.18 9.64 -12.86
C ARG A 54 10.06 9.14 -11.98
N VAL A 55 10.28 9.10 -10.67
CA VAL A 55 9.26 8.71 -9.69
C VAL A 55 8.77 9.97 -8.97
N TYR A 56 7.46 10.17 -8.95
CA TYR A 56 6.84 11.34 -8.31
C TYR A 56 6.29 10.97 -6.94
N ARG A 57 6.56 11.86 -5.98
CA ARG A 57 5.94 11.88 -4.67
C ARG A 57 5.11 13.12 -4.48
N ASP A 58 4.00 12.92 -3.81
CA ASP A 58 3.27 13.99 -3.16
C ASP A 58 4.18 14.59 -2.06
N CYS A 59 4.14 15.91 -1.88
CA CYS A 59 4.88 16.64 -0.85
C CYS A 59 4.14 16.80 0.50
N TYR A 60 2.86 16.46 0.55
CA TYR A 60 1.94 16.69 1.68
C TYR A 60 1.65 15.42 2.51
N THR A 61 1.26 14.32 1.87
CA THR A 61 1.02 12.98 2.43
C THR A 61 2.10 11.93 2.06
N GLY A 62 2.98 12.20 1.10
CA GLY A 62 3.95 11.25 0.57
C GLY A 62 5.16 11.00 1.48
N GLN A 63 4.98 10.23 2.55
CA GLN A 63 6.03 9.88 3.52
C GLN A 63 6.75 8.54 3.24
N VAL A 64 6.36 7.82 2.17
CA VAL A 64 6.98 6.52 1.83
C VAL A 64 8.44 6.72 1.38
N ALA A 65 9.33 5.75 1.62
CA ALA A 65 10.73 5.79 1.13
C ALA A 65 10.82 5.44 -0.36
N TYR A 66 11.86 5.93 -1.07
CA TYR A 66 12.07 5.57 -2.50
C TYR A 66 12.57 4.14 -2.57
N ASP A 67 12.16 3.43 -3.62
CA ASP A 67 12.87 2.21 -4.00
C ASP A 67 14.26 2.66 -4.42
N ASP A 68 15.26 2.32 -3.61
CA ASP A 68 16.66 2.70 -3.82
C ASP A 68 17.57 1.47 -3.73
N PRO A 69 18.03 0.91 -4.87
CA PRO A 69 17.68 1.31 -6.23
C PRO A 69 16.29 0.84 -6.64
N ALA A 70 15.61 1.61 -7.49
CA ALA A 70 14.39 1.18 -8.15
C ALA A 70 14.71 0.01 -9.11
N ALA A 71 13.94 -1.08 -9.01
CA ALA A 71 14.13 -2.24 -9.87
C ALA A 71 13.61 -1.95 -11.30
N VAL A 72 14.50 -1.99 -12.28
CA VAL A 72 14.17 -1.83 -13.71
C VAL A 72 14.70 -3.05 -14.47
N GLY A 73 13.82 -3.73 -15.21
CA GLY A 73 14.17 -4.89 -16.02
C GLY A 73 14.07 -4.59 -17.51
N ILE A 74 15.04 -5.10 -18.29
CA ILE A 74 15.03 -5.04 -19.76
C ILE A 74 14.78 -6.45 -20.27
N PHE A 75 13.75 -6.63 -21.10
CA PHE A 75 13.37 -7.94 -21.63
C PHE A 75 13.64 -8.00 -23.14
N GLY A 76 14.24 -9.10 -23.59
CA GLY A 76 14.43 -9.38 -25.01
C GLY A 76 13.12 -9.78 -25.72
N SER A 77 13.19 -9.97 -27.04
CA SER A 77 12.04 -10.41 -27.84
C SER A 77 11.50 -11.79 -27.46
N ASN A 78 12.31 -12.61 -26.80
CA ASN A 78 11.94 -13.90 -26.22
C ASN A 78 11.30 -13.78 -24.82
N ASN A 79 11.02 -12.56 -24.35
CA ASN A 79 10.47 -12.27 -23.02
C ASN A 79 11.38 -12.74 -21.85
N VAL A 80 12.69 -12.84 -22.09
CA VAL A 80 13.70 -13.18 -21.07
C VAL A 80 14.38 -11.90 -20.57
N LEU A 81 14.56 -11.80 -19.24
CA LEU A 81 15.28 -10.71 -18.60
C LEU A 81 16.76 -10.70 -19.02
N ILE A 82 17.23 -9.57 -19.51
CA ILE A 82 18.63 -9.33 -19.84
C ILE A 82 19.34 -8.87 -18.56
N THR A 83 20.34 -9.64 -18.13
CA THR A 83 21.10 -9.38 -16.89
C THR A 83 22.47 -8.74 -17.13
N THR A 84 22.90 -8.68 -18.39
CA THR A 84 24.18 -8.10 -18.82
C THR A 84 23.90 -7.10 -19.92
N ILE A 85 24.26 -5.85 -19.66
CA ILE A 85 24.10 -4.69 -20.55
C ILE A 85 25.45 -4.07 -20.84
#